data_AF-A0A2S0IBI2-F1
#
_entry.id   AF-A0A2S0IBI2-F1
#
_cell.length_a   1.000
_cell.length_b   1.000
_cell.length_c   1.000
_cell.angle_alpha   90.00
_cell.angle_beta   90.00
_cell.angle_gamma   90.00
#
_symmetry.space_group_name_H-M   'P 1'
#
loop_
_entity.id
_entity.type
_entity.pdbx_description
1 polymer ?
#
loop_
_entity_poly.entity_id
_entity_poly.type
_entity_poly.pdbx_seq_one_letter_code
_entity_poly.pdbx_strand_id
1 'polypeptide(L)'
;MNRRPLLLMLGTLIAAPLRALASPARDAIIRQAYAAPEAGLSYTPQHAALVRLLRVQWMPVESGAPGIDFEQPLLGGADTLATARGALKTTDNALAIRRLAEVCRLVPRYVQSIGRLQPGRYAVPAEMREAFDFPESGVDAQGMFALRKEHLVLLRAAVWREVDDQALGAVLREGDRFWPMPYIDGKRPYGVSSYYQVDIGRLLGEPYSLDAKGHAIKDPVKDARFERLHYETLAALQVFLSHSAAVKSKR
;
A
#
# COMPACT_ATOMS: atom_id res chain seq x y z
N MET A 1 27.73 14.91 -2.42
CA MET A 1 26.76 15.45 -1.44
C MET A 1 26.37 16.86 -1.85
N ASN A 2 25.18 17.04 -2.42
CA ASN A 2 24.59 18.35 -2.65
C ASN A 2 23.11 18.26 -2.29
N ARG A 3 22.78 18.73 -1.09
CA ARG A 3 21.40 18.90 -0.60
C ARG A 3 20.85 20.18 -1.22
N ARG A 4 19.85 20.07 -2.09
CA ARG A 4 19.05 21.23 -2.52
C ARG A 4 17.88 21.40 -1.53
N PRO A 5 17.71 22.57 -0.91
CA PRO A 5 16.54 22.85 -0.09
C PRO A 5 15.38 23.19 -1.03
N LEU A 6 14.25 22.49 -0.90
CA LEU A 6 13.00 22.90 -1.53
C LEU A 6 12.37 23.98 -0.62
N LEU A 7 12.46 25.24 -1.05
CA LEU A 7 11.73 26.35 -0.44
C LEU A 7 10.25 26.23 -0.84
N LEU A 8 9.37 26.01 0.14
CA LEU A 8 7.93 26.22 -0.01
C LEU A 8 7.64 27.71 0.15
N MET A 9 7.36 28.39 -0.96
CA MET A 9 6.81 29.76 -0.96
C MET A 9 5.31 29.70 -0.65
N LEU A 10 4.90 30.44 0.38
CA LEU A 10 3.51 30.76 0.70
C LEU A 10 3.08 32.05 -0.01
N GLY A 11 1.87 32.05 -0.57
CA GLY A 11 1.17 33.21 -1.16
C GLY A 11 0.97 33.03 -2.67
N THR A 12 -0.22 33.09 -3.27
CA THR A 12 -1.47 33.81 -2.91
C THR A 12 -2.68 33.15 -3.60
N LEU A 13 -3.86 33.40 -3.03
CA LEU A 13 -5.20 32.99 -3.44
C LEU A 13 -5.47 33.02 -4.96
N ILE A 14 -5.75 31.84 -5.53
CA ILE A 14 -6.51 31.70 -6.77
C ILE A 14 -7.55 30.60 -6.52
N ALA A 15 -8.82 30.99 -6.61
CA ALA A 15 -10.04 30.17 -6.64
C ALA A 15 -9.95 28.76 -6.02
N ALA A 16 -10.51 28.60 -4.82
CA ALA A 16 -10.80 27.28 -4.27
C ALA A 16 -11.51 26.43 -5.35
N PRO A 17 -10.98 25.26 -5.74
CA PRO A 17 -11.74 24.39 -6.62
C PRO A 17 -13.03 24.04 -5.89
N LEU A 18 -14.14 24.14 -6.61
CA LEU A 18 -15.41 23.51 -6.23
C LEU A 18 -15.09 22.14 -5.65
N ARG A 19 -15.24 21.98 -4.33
CA ARG A 19 -15.31 20.65 -3.71
C ARG A 19 -16.40 19.92 -4.49
N ALA A 20 -16.02 18.99 -5.34
CA ALA A 20 -16.97 18.07 -5.96
C ALA A 20 -17.71 17.43 -4.80
N LEU A 21 -18.97 17.85 -4.60
CA LEU A 21 -19.83 17.31 -3.55
C LEU A 21 -19.85 15.81 -3.77
N ALA A 22 -19.29 15.06 -2.82
CA ALA A 22 -19.29 13.62 -2.89
C ALA A 22 -20.72 13.13 -3.13
N SER A 23 -20.92 12.21 -4.08
CA SER A 23 -22.26 11.69 -4.35
C SER A 23 -22.79 11.01 -3.07
N PRO A 24 -23.92 11.44 -2.47
CA PRO A 24 -24.45 10.82 -1.26
C PRO A 24 -24.66 9.30 -1.39
N ALA A 25 -24.86 8.81 -2.62
CA ALA A 25 -24.92 7.39 -2.92
C ALA A 25 -23.57 6.66 -2.77
N ARG A 26 -22.45 7.29 -3.17
CA ARG A 26 -21.10 6.72 -3.03
C ARG A 26 -20.73 6.57 -1.56
N ASP A 27 -20.88 7.63 -0.79
CA ASP A 27 -20.52 7.64 0.64
C ASP A 27 -21.32 6.60 1.42
N ALA A 28 -22.62 6.47 1.13
CA ALA A 28 -23.46 5.44 1.75
C ALA A 28 -22.97 4.02 1.42
N ILE A 29 -22.58 3.76 0.17
CA ILE A 29 -22.06 2.44 -0.25
C ILE A 29 -20.73 2.15 0.46
N ILE A 30 -19.82 3.12 0.54
CA ILE A 30 -18.53 2.94 1.22
C ILE A 30 -18.75 2.69 2.71
N ARG A 31 -19.61 3.48 3.37
CA ARG A 31 -19.96 3.27 4.78
C ARG A 31 -20.55 1.89 5.02
N GLN A 32 -21.44 1.42 4.14
CA GLN A 32 -21.99 0.07 4.24
C GLN A 32 -20.90 -1.01 4.09
N ALA A 33 -19.95 -0.82 3.17
CA ALA A 33 -18.84 -1.75 2.99
C ALA A 33 -17.92 -1.78 4.23
N TYR A 34 -17.74 -0.66 4.92
CA TYR A 34 -16.93 -0.56 6.15
C TYR A 34 -17.65 -1.07 7.40
N ALA A 35 -18.97 -0.92 7.48
CA ALA A 35 -19.78 -1.45 8.57
C ALA A 35 -19.91 -2.99 8.55
N ALA A 36 -19.63 -3.64 7.41
CA ALA A 36 -19.73 -5.10 7.29
C ALA A 36 -18.65 -5.81 8.13
N PRO A 37 -18.95 -6.96 8.78
CA PRO A 37 -17.94 -7.74 9.49
C PRO A 37 -16.81 -8.20 8.55
N GLU A 38 -15.56 -7.98 8.95
CA GLU A 38 -14.39 -8.30 8.11
C GLU A 38 -14.28 -9.80 7.78
N ALA A 39 -14.62 -10.65 8.75
CA ALA A 39 -14.67 -12.11 8.61
C ALA A 39 -15.66 -12.56 7.51
N GLY A 40 -16.67 -11.76 7.19
CA GLY A 40 -17.68 -12.06 6.16
C GLY A 40 -17.28 -11.64 4.75
N LEU A 41 -16.22 -10.85 4.58
CA LEU A 41 -15.87 -10.31 3.27
C LEU A 41 -15.16 -11.36 2.42
N SER A 42 -15.83 -11.92 1.41
CA SER A 42 -15.24 -12.95 0.55
C SER A 42 -14.32 -12.37 -0.52
N TYR A 43 -13.19 -13.02 -0.80
CA TYR A 43 -12.34 -12.64 -1.93
C TYR A 43 -12.86 -13.30 -3.22
N THR A 44 -13.16 -12.49 -4.25
CA THR A 44 -13.82 -12.93 -5.48
C THR A 44 -12.97 -12.60 -6.72
N PRO A 45 -13.31 -13.13 -7.90
CA PRO A 45 -12.66 -12.72 -9.15
C PRO A 45 -12.76 -11.22 -9.44
N GLN A 46 -13.85 -10.56 -9.02
CA GLN A 46 -14.03 -9.11 -9.14
C GLN A 46 -13.01 -8.35 -8.27
N HIS A 47 -12.80 -8.79 -7.03
CA HIS A 47 -11.74 -8.25 -6.17
C HIS A 47 -10.36 -8.48 -6.78
N ALA A 48 -10.14 -9.64 -7.38
CA ALA A 48 -8.87 -9.96 -8.04
C ALA A 48 -8.59 -9.09 -9.27
N ALA A 49 -9.62 -8.66 -10.00
CA ALA A 49 -9.45 -7.72 -11.12
C ALA A 49 -8.99 -6.35 -10.63
N LEU A 50 -9.56 -5.86 -9.53
CA LEU A 50 -9.22 -4.55 -8.96
C LEU A 50 -7.87 -4.56 -8.22
N VAL A 51 -7.57 -5.60 -7.44
CA VAL A 51 -6.30 -5.70 -6.68
C VAL A 51 -5.07 -5.59 -7.59
N ARG A 52 -5.13 -6.17 -8.79
CA ARG A 52 -4.02 -6.10 -9.76
C ARG A 52 -3.75 -4.70 -10.31
N LEU A 53 -4.75 -3.83 -10.23
CA LEU A 53 -4.68 -2.45 -10.67
C LEU A 53 -4.29 -1.52 -9.52
N LEU A 54 -4.11 -2.00 -8.29
CA LEU A 54 -3.76 -1.11 -7.18
C LEU A 54 -2.43 -0.39 -7.44
N ARG A 55 -2.45 0.91 -7.18
CA ARG A 55 -1.30 1.81 -7.23
C ARG A 55 -0.73 1.96 -5.83
N VAL A 56 0.56 1.71 -5.67
CA VAL A 56 1.28 1.86 -4.40
C VAL A 56 2.01 3.20 -4.37
N GLN A 57 2.05 3.84 -3.20
CA GLN A 57 2.83 5.05 -2.95
C GLN A 57 3.64 4.93 -1.66
N TRP A 58 4.67 5.77 -1.52
CA TRP A 58 5.40 5.91 -0.26
C TRP A 58 4.67 6.90 0.65
N MET A 59 4.27 6.46 1.85
CA MET A 59 3.67 7.32 2.86
C MET A 59 4.79 7.94 3.71
N PRO A 60 5.02 9.27 3.67
CA PRO A 60 6.17 9.90 4.33
C PRO A 60 5.91 10.20 5.81
N VAL A 61 5.26 9.29 6.53
CA VAL A 61 4.96 9.43 7.96
C VAL A 61 6.06 8.75 8.78
N GLU A 62 6.74 9.50 9.65
CA GLU A 62 7.85 9.00 10.49
C GLU A 62 9.02 8.48 9.62
N SER A 63 9.41 7.20 9.72
CA SER A 63 10.38 6.60 8.78
C SER A 63 9.81 6.38 7.37
N GLY A 64 8.50 6.47 7.25
CA GLY A 64 7.74 6.16 6.05
C GLY A 64 7.56 4.66 5.84
N ALA A 65 6.58 4.31 5.01
CA ALA A 65 6.33 2.93 4.59
C ALA A 65 5.43 2.91 3.34
N PRO A 66 5.35 1.77 2.62
CA PRO A 66 4.41 1.63 1.53
C PRO A 66 2.94 1.76 1.97
N GLY A 67 2.11 2.34 1.11
CA GLY A 67 0.66 2.32 1.23
C GLY A 67 0.01 2.27 -0.14
N ILE A 68 -1.32 2.09 -0.19
CA ILE A 68 -2.05 2.26 -1.44
C ILE A 68 -2.33 3.75 -1.63
N ASP A 69 -2.20 4.22 -2.87
CA ASP A 69 -2.54 5.60 -3.24
C ASP A 69 -4.01 5.88 -2.88
N PHE A 70 -4.24 6.81 -1.96
CA PHE A 70 -5.58 7.13 -1.48
C PHE A 70 -6.33 8.08 -2.42
N GLU A 71 -5.63 8.77 -3.32
CA GLU A 71 -6.20 9.76 -4.22
C GLU A 71 -6.46 9.18 -5.62
N GLN A 72 -5.58 8.29 -6.07
CA GLN A 72 -5.70 7.55 -7.34
C GLN A 72 -5.33 6.07 -7.10
N PRO A 73 -6.17 5.31 -6.39
CA PRO A 73 -5.83 3.96 -5.96
C PRO A 73 -5.63 2.95 -7.09
N LEU A 74 -6.09 3.24 -8.30
CA LEU A 74 -5.98 2.34 -9.44
C LEU A 74 -5.10 2.92 -10.53
N LEU A 75 -4.25 2.07 -11.11
CA LEU A 75 -3.56 2.29 -12.38
C LEU A 75 -4.58 2.40 -13.53
N GLY A 76 -4.22 3.07 -14.62
CA GLY A 76 -5.10 3.26 -15.78
C GLY A 76 -5.78 4.63 -15.87
N GLY A 77 -5.29 5.64 -15.12
CA GLY A 77 -5.68 7.04 -15.25
C GLY A 77 -6.43 7.62 -14.04
N ALA A 78 -6.72 8.92 -14.11
CA ALA A 78 -7.25 9.69 -12.97
C ALA A 78 -8.70 9.37 -12.59
N ASP A 79 -9.51 8.83 -13.51
CA ASP A 79 -10.90 8.43 -13.21
C ASP A 79 -10.93 7.00 -12.63
N THR A 80 -10.72 6.92 -11.31
CA THR A 80 -10.72 5.66 -10.56
C THR A 80 -12.02 4.86 -10.76
N LEU A 81 -13.17 5.53 -10.86
CA LEU A 81 -14.45 4.83 -11.00
C LEU A 81 -14.61 4.25 -12.42
N ALA A 82 -14.18 4.97 -13.45
CA ALA A 82 -14.12 4.43 -14.81
C ALA A 82 -13.19 3.23 -14.91
N THR A 83 -12.00 3.30 -14.32
CA THR A 83 -11.06 2.17 -14.29
C THR A 83 -11.69 0.96 -13.59
N ALA A 84 -12.32 1.17 -12.43
CA ALA A 84 -13.00 0.09 -11.70
C ALA A 84 -14.13 -0.54 -12.54
N ARG A 85 -14.97 0.26 -13.19
CA ARG A 85 -16.01 -0.23 -14.11
C ARG A 85 -15.44 -1.05 -15.26
N GLY A 86 -14.37 -0.57 -15.90
CA GLY A 86 -13.69 -1.25 -16.99
C GLY A 86 -13.13 -2.61 -16.56
N ALA A 87 -12.44 -2.64 -15.43
CA ALA A 87 -11.88 -3.87 -14.85
C ALA A 87 -12.96 -4.90 -14.50
N LEU A 88 -14.11 -4.44 -13.99
CA LEU A 88 -15.25 -5.28 -13.62
C LEU A 88 -16.17 -5.60 -14.80
N LYS A 89 -15.95 -4.98 -15.97
CA LYS A 89 -16.81 -5.08 -17.17
C LYS A 89 -18.28 -4.78 -16.85
N THR A 90 -18.51 -3.67 -16.15
CA THR A 90 -19.85 -3.26 -15.70
C THR A 90 -20.10 -1.79 -15.99
N THR A 91 -21.38 -1.44 -16.19
CA THR A 91 -21.87 -0.05 -16.20
C THR A 91 -22.46 0.37 -14.84
N ASP A 92 -22.59 -0.57 -13.90
CA ASP A 92 -23.14 -0.32 -12.56
C ASP A 92 -22.10 0.36 -11.65
N ASN A 93 -22.30 1.66 -11.43
CA ASN A 93 -21.49 2.46 -10.52
C ASN A 93 -21.54 1.95 -9.09
N ALA A 94 -22.71 1.53 -8.60
CA ALA A 94 -22.87 1.11 -7.22
C ALA A 94 -22.09 -0.18 -6.95
N LEU A 95 -22.11 -1.12 -7.90
CA LEU A 95 -21.28 -2.32 -7.86
C LEU A 95 -19.78 -1.96 -7.87
N ALA A 96 -19.34 -1.08 -8.76
CA ALA A 96 -17.93 -0.69 -8.86
C ALA A 96 -17.42 -0.01 -7.58
N ILE A 97 -18.20 0.92 -7.01
CA ILE A 97 -17.89 1.59 -5.74
C ILE A 97 -17.81 0.56 -4.61
N ARG A 98 -18.81 -0.33 -4.51
CA ARG A 98 -18.86 -1.36 -3.47
C ARG A 98 -17.63 -2.26 -3.53
N ARG A 99 -17.30 -2.78 -4.71
CA ARG A 99 -16.16 -3.70 -4.90
C ARG A 99 -14.83 -3.01 -4.61
N LEU A 100 -14.66 -1.74 -4.98
CA LEU A 100 -13.43 -1.02 -4.64
C LEU A 100 -13.34 -0.73 -3.13
N ALA A 101 -14.44 -0.35 -2.48
CA ALA A 101 -14.49 -0.16 -1.03
C ALA A 101 -14.19 -1.48 -0.27
N GLU A 102 -14.69 -2.60 -0.76
CA GLU A 102 -14.36 -3.93 -0.26
C GLU A 102 -12.87 -4.26 -0.47
N VAL A 103 -12.28 -3.88 -1.62
CA VAL A 103 -10.84 -4.03 -1.86
C VAL A 103 -10.02 -3.23 -0.86
N CYS A 104 -10.41 -1.99 -0.52
CA CYS A 104 -9.74 -1.19 0.51
C CYS A 104 -9.53 -1.99 1.81
N ARG A 105 -10.55 -2.74 2.22
CA ARG A 105 -10.51 -3.58 3.43
C ARG A 105 -9.80 -4.91 3.23
N LEU A 106 -9.79 -5.44 2.00
CA LEU A 106 -9.16 -6.71 1.69
C LEU A 106 -7.65 -6.64 1.58
N VAL A 107 -7.04 -5.47 1.29
CA VAL A 107 -5.59 -5.37 1.02
C VAL A 107 -4.74 -5.99 2.14
N PRO A 108 -4.92 -5.66 3.43
CA PRO A 108 -4.08 -6.22 4.50
C PRO A 108 -4.14 -7.74 4.51
N ARG A 109 -5.36 -8.30 4.60
CA ARG A 109 -5.57 -9.76 4.61
C ARG A 109 -5.09 -10.43 3.32
N TYR A 110 -5.23 -9.75 2.18
CA TYR A 110 -4.76 -10.25 0.90
C TYR A 110 -3.23 -10.39 0.87
N VAL A 111 -2.54 -9.33 1.30
CA VAL A 111 -1.07 -9.29 1.38
C VAL A 111 -0.56 -10.18 2.51
N GLN A 112 -1.30 -10.45 3.56
CA GLN A 112 -0.86 -11.34 4.65
C GLN A 112 -1.11 -12.82 4.35
N SER A 113 -2.26 -13.17 3.76
CA SER A 113 -2.73 -14.57 3.80
C SER A 113 -3.35 -15.11 2.51
N ILE A 114 -3.89 -14.27 1.61
CA ILE A 114 -4.62 -14.75 0.42
C ILE A 114 -3.72 -14.83 -0.82
N GLY A 115 -3.04 -13.73 -1.16
CA GLY A 115 -2.22 -13.66 -2.36
C GLY A 115 -0.98 -14.54 -2.25
N ARG A 116 -0.56 -15.18 -3.32
CA ARG A 116 0.73 -15.90 -3.43
C ARG A 116 1.47 -15.41 -4.66
N LEU A 117 2.77 -15.21 -4.46
CA LEU A 117 3.73 -14.91 -5.50
C LEU A 117 5.05 -15.54 -5.07
N GLN A 118 5.73 -16.22 -5.98
CA GLN A 118 7.04 -16.80 -5.70
C GLN A 118 8.13 -15.74 -5.85
N PRO A 119 9.27 -15.87 -5.15
CA PRO A 119 10.46 -15.09 -5.48
C PRO A 119 10.79 -15.22 -6.97
N GLY A 120 11.30 -14.15 -7.57
CA GLY A 120 11.52 -14.09 -9.01
C GLY A 120 11.71 -12.66 -9.52
N ARG A 121 11.86 -12.53 -10.83
CA ARG A 121 12.06 -11.24 -11.50
C ARG A 121 10.75 -10.83 -12.17
N TYR A 122 10.21 -9.68 -11.78
CA TYR A 122 8.90 -9.20 -12.24
C TYR A 122 9.00 -7.79 -12.77
N ALA A 123 8.23 -7.47 -13.80
CA ALA A 123 8.10 -6.10 -14.28
C ALA A 123 7.22 -5.29 -13.31
N VAL A 124 7.65 -4.07 -12.98
CA VAL A 124 6.71 -3.08 -12.42
C VAL A 124 5.78 -2.58 -13.53
N PRO A 125 4.54 -2.17 -13.21
CA PRO A 125 3.66 -1.54 -14.19
C PRO A 125 4.35 -0.35 -14.89
N ALA A 126 4.17 -0.21 -16.21
CA ALA A 126 4.86 0.81 -16.98
C ALA A 126 4.58 2.24 -16.48
N GLU A 127 3.33 2.51 -16.08
CA GLU A 127 2.88 3.77 -15.48
C GLU A 127 3.55 4.10 -14.13
N MET A 128 4.20 3.11 -13.49
CA MET A 128 4.86 3.26 -12.20
C MET A 128 6.38 3.41 -12.30
N ARG A 129 6.97 3.35 -13.50
CA ARG A 129 8.44 3.39 -13.66
C ARG A 129 9.08 4.60 -13.00
N GLU A 130 8.50 5.79 -13.20
CA GLU A 130 8.99 7.04 -12.61
C GLU A 130 8.91 7.01 -11.08
N ALA A 131 7.85 6.41 -10.50
CA ALA A 131 7.70 6.29 -9.06
C ALA A 131 8.78 5.39 -8.41
N PHE A 132 9.53 4.62 -9.21
CA PHE A 132 10.63 3.76 -8.77
C PHE A 132 12.01 4.24 -9.23
N ASP A 133 12.12 5.43 -9.83
CA ASP A 133 13.38 6.00 -10.28
C ASP A 133 14.16 6.64 -9.12
N PHE A 134 14.55 5.79 -8.16
CA PHE A 134 15.43 6.15 -7.05
C PHE A 134 16.30 4.95 -6.64
N PRO A 135 17.53 5.17 -6.13
CA PRO A 135 18.52 4.11 -5.96
C PRO A 135 18.09 2.92 -5.08
N GLU A 136 17.28 3.20 -4.06
CA GLU A 136 16.84 2.23 -3.05
C GLU A 136 15.59 1.46 -3.45
N SER A 137 14.97 1.74 -4.61
CA SER A 137 13.74 1.08 -5.05
C SER A 137 13.94 -0.41 -5.37
N GLY A 138 15.17 -0.78 -5.73
CA GLY A 138 15.52 -2.12 -6.21
C GLY A 138 15.01 -2.45 -7.61
N VAL A 139 14.41 -1.49 -8.32
CA VAL A 139 13.97 -1.62 -9.71
C VAL A 139 15.13 -1.26 -10.64
N ASP A 140 15.41 -2.12 -11.62
CA ASP A 140 16.48 -1.87 -12.59
C ASP A 140 16.01 -1.00 -13.77
N ALA A 141 16.97 -0.63 -14.64
CA ALA A 141 16.71 0.21 -15.80
C ALA A 141 15.73 -0.39 -16.82
N GLN A 142 15.43 -1.69 -16.75
CA GLN A 142 14.40 -2.32 -17.59
C GLN A 142 13.01 -2.27 -16.95
N GLY A 143 12.89 -1.70 -15.75
CA GLY A 143 11.67 -1.72 -14.95
C GLY A 143 11.40 -3.07 -14.31
N MET A 144 12.45 -3.85 -14.04
CA MET A 144 12.31 -5.17 -13.40
C MET A 144 12.75 -5.09 -11.94
N PHE A 145 12.01 -5.77 -11.08
CA PHE A 145 12.29 -5.92 -9.66
C PHE A 145 12.60 -7.38 -9.34
N ALA A 146 13.68 -7.61 -8.59
CA ALA A 146 14.01 -8.93 -8.06
C ALA A 146 13.30 -9.15 -6.72
N LEU A 147 12.12 -9.75 -6.77
CA LEU A 147 11.36 -10.13 -5.58
C LEU A 147 12.05 -11.30 -4.88
N ARG A 148 12.49 -11.09 -3.63
CA ARG A 148 13.17 -12.09 -2.80
C ARG A 148 12.27 -12.59 -1.67
N LYS A 149 12.69 -13.65 -1.00
CA LYS A 149 11.95 -14.25 0.11
C LYS A 149 11.79 -13.26 1.27
N GLU A 150 12.82 -12.47 1.54
CA GLU A 150 12.87 -11.46 2.60
C GLU A 150 11.79 -10.40 2.38
N HIS A 151 11.59 -9.94 1.13
CA HIS A 151 10.48 -9.02 0.81
C HIS A 151 9.13 -9.63 1.17
N LEU A 152 8.91 -10.90 0.80
CA LEU A 152 7.65 -11.57 1.10
C LEU A 152 7.45 -11.72 2.61
N VAL A 153 8.50 -12.05 3.38
CA VAL A 153 8.43 -12.11 4.85
C VAL A 153 7.99 -10.75 5.41
N LEU A 154 8.60 -9.66 4.97
CA LEU A 154 8.24 -8.32 5.44
C LEU A 154 6.81 -7.93 5.05
N LEU A 155 6.39 -8.19 3.81
CA LEU A 155 5.01 -7.92 3.38
C LEU A 155 3.99 -8.72 4.19
N ARG A 156 4.30 -9.97 4.57
CA ARG A 156 3.39 -10.78 5.43
C ARG A 156 3.34 -10.27 6.86
N ALA A 157 4.44 -9.73 7.36
CA ALA A 157 4.54 -9.20 8.71
C ALA A 157 4.11 -7.72 8.82
N ALA A 158 3.78 -7.08 7.69
CA ALA A 158 3.45 -5.66 7.65
C ALA A 158 2.29 -5.34 8.60
N VAL A 159 2.50 -4.32 9.42
CA VAL A 159 1.50 -3.75 10.31
C VAL A 159 0.71 -2.72 9.52
N TRP A 160 -0.54 -3.04 9.21
CA TRP A 160 -1.41 -2.16 8.43
C TRP A 160 -2.17 -1.21 9.35
N ARG A 161 -2.27 0.05 8.92
CA ARG A 161 -3.20 1.05 9.42
C ARG A 161 -4.43 1.03 8.55
N GLU A 162 -5.49 0.46 9.11
CA GLU A 162 -6.82 0.48 8.51
C GLU A 162 -7.59 1.72 8.95
N VAL A 163 -8.58 2.10 8.13
CA VAL A 163 -9.39 3.29 8.34
C VAL A 163 -10.49 2.98 9.36
N ASP A 164 -10.42 3.63 10.53
CA ASP A 164 -11.49 3.61 11.53
C ASP A 164 -12.66 4.55 11.16
N ASP A 165 -13.72 4.57 11.96
CA ASP A 165 -14.92 5.39 11.67
C ASP A 165 -14.62 6.89 11.57
N GLN A 166 -13.69 7.40 12.40
CA GLN A 166 -13.32 8.81 12.39
C GLN A 166 -12.53 9.16 11.12
N ALA A 167 -11.54 8.33 10.78
CA ALA A 167 -10.74 8.47 9.58
C ALA A 167 -11.59 8.29 8.32
N LEU A 168 -12.57 7.38 8.33
CA LEU A 168 -13.52 7.19 7.23
C LEU A 168 -14.35 8.45 7.01
N GLY A 169 -14.84 9.05 8.09
CA GLY A 169 -15.52 10.34 8.04
C GLY A 169 -14.65 11.45 7.43
N ALA A 170 -13.36 11.48 7.76
CA ALA A 170 -12.43 12.46 7.22
C ALA A 170 -12.19 12.26 5.71
N VAL A 171 -11.86 11.05 5.28
CA VAL A 171 -11.62 10.73 3.86
C VAL A 171 -12.82 11.08 2.99
N LEU A 172 -14.03 10.73 3.41
CA LEU A 172 -15.24 10.99 2.62
C LEU A 172 -15.56 12.49 2.50
N ARG A 173 -15.12 13.32 3.46
CA ARG A 173 -15.27 14.79 3.36
C ARG A 173 -14.30 15.43 2.36
N GLU A 174 -13.19 14.77 2.02
CA GLU A 174 -12.24 15.28 1.02
C GLU A 174 -12.77 15.15 -0.42
N GLY A 175 -13.81 14.33 -0.62
CA GLY A 175 -14.55 14.23 -1.88
C GLY A 175 -14.32 12.93 -2.63
N ASP A 176 -14.93 12.83 -3.82
CA ASP A 176 -15.01 11.58 -4.60
C ASP A 176 -13.65 11.04 -5.09
N ARG A 177 -12.63 11.90 -5.13
CA ARG A 177 -11.27 11.54 -5.50
C ARG A 177 -10.62 10.65 -4.43
N PHE A 178 -10.97 10.82 -3.16
CA PHE A 178 -10.28 10.16 -2.05
C PHE A 178 -10.97 8.85 -1.64
N TRP A 179 -10.16 7.81 -1.44
CA TRP A 179 -10.59 6.47 -1.02
C TRP A 179 -9.98 6.11 0.33
N PRO A 180 -10.71 5.38 1.19
CA PRO A 180 -10.23 4.99 2.52
C PRO A 180 -9.22 3.85 2.40
N MET A 181 -8.10 4.10 1.74
CA MET A 181 -7.10 3.08 1.47
C MET A 181 -6.19 2.83 2.69
N PRO A 182 -5.83 1.57 2.96
CA PRO A 182 -4.92 1.26 4.04
C PRO A 182 -3.47 1.54 3.64
N TYR A 183 -2.63 1.72 4.64
CA TYR A 183 -1.19 1.89 4.47
C TYR A 183 -0.43 1.14 5.57
N ILE A 184 0.85 0.86 5.36
CA ILE A 184 1.69 0.24 6.38
C ILE A 184 2.10 1.32 7.40
N ASP A 185 2.12 0.96 8.69
CA ASP A 185 2.53 1.86 9.77
C ASP A 185 3.97 2.37 9.55
N GLY A 186 4.12 3.66 9.26
CA GLY A 186 5.43 4.27 9.01
C GLY A 186 6.33 4.39 10.24
N LYS A 187 5.81 4.22 11.45
CA LYS A 187 6.57 4.23 12.71
C LYS A 187 7.01 2.83 13.14
N ARG A 188 6.14 1.84 12.94
CA ARG A 188 6.34 0.44 13.35
C ARG A 188 5.86 -0.52 12.26
N PRO A 189 6.52 -0.55 11.10
CA PRO A 189 6.01 -1.24 9.91
C PRO A 189 5.93 -2.76 10.04
N TYR A 190 6.69 -3.37 10.97
CA TYR A 190 6.85 -4.83 11.03
C TYR A 190 6.70 -5.40 12.46
N GLY A 191 6.20 -4.62 13.41
CA GLY A 191 6.11 -5.05 14.80
C GLY A 191 5.87 -3.92 15.79
N VAL A 192 6.58 -3.95 16.91
CA VAL A 192 6.39 -3.02 18.04
C VAL A 192 7.57 -2.09 18.27
N SER A 193 8.71 -2.36 17.62
CA SER A 193 9.95 -1.62 17.83
C SER A 193 9.93 -0.32 17.04
N SER A 194 10.27 0.80 17.69
CA SER A 194 10.45 2.09 17.00
C SER A 194 11.67 2.10 16.07
N TYR A 195 12.62 1.17 16.28
CA TYR A 195 13.73 0.91 15.37
C TYR A 195 13.40 -0.34 14.56
N TYR A 196 12.78 -0.15 13.39
CA TYR A 196 12.14 -1.22 12.62
C TYR A 196 13.14 -2.31 12.17
N GLN A 197 14.42 -1.98 12.08
CA GLN A 197 15.50 -2.93 11.75
C GLN A 197 15.56 -4.09 12.76
N VAL A 198 15.25 -3.83 14.04
CA VAL A 198 15.20 -4.90 15.07
C VAL A 198 14.10 -5.90 14.75
N ASP A 199 12.92 -5.43 14.33
CA ASP A 199 11.81 -6.31 13.96
C ASP A 199 12.09 -7.05 12.65
N ILE A 200 12.70 -6.39 11.65
CA ILE A 200 13.21 -7.05 10.44
C ILE A 200 14.18 -8.18 10.82
N GLY A 201 15.17 -7.92 11.68
CA GLY A 201 16.14 -8.91 12.12
C GLY A 201 15.48 -10.13 12.76
N ARG A 202 14.50 -9.92 13.65
CA ARG A 202 13.72 -11.03 14.24
C ARG A 202 12.97 -11.84 13.17
N LEU A 203 12.28 -11.16 12.26
CA LEU A 203 11.49 -11.79 11.20
C LEU A 203 12.34 -12.61 10.23
N LEU A 204 13.58 -12.17 9.97
CA LEU A 204 14.51 -12.86 9.08
C LEU A 204 15.37 -13.91 9.79
N GLY A 205 15.21 -14.11 11.11
CA GLY A 205 16.00 -15.06 11.89
C GLY A 205 17.43 -14.58 12.19
N GLU A 206 17.66 -13.27 12.08
CA GLU A 206 18.96 -12.60 12.30
C GLU A 206 18.85 -11.51 13.39
N PRO A 207 18.41 -11.83 14.61
CA PRO A 207 18.19 -10.83 15.66
C PRO A 207 19.47 -10.07 16.01
N TYR A 208 19.30 -8.87 16.57
CA TYR A 208 20.40 -8.09 17.12
C TYR A 208 20.85 -8.68 18.46
N SER A 209 22.16 -8.63 18.73
CA SER A 209 22.68 -8.84 20.07
C SER A 209 22.16 -7.76 21.02
N LEU A 210 21.97 -8.10 22.29
CA LEU A 210 21.50 -7.17 23.30
C LEU A 210 22.64 -6.72 24.22
N ASP A 211 22.61 -5.47 24.65
CA ASP A 211 23.49 -4.95 25.70
C ASP A 211 23.02 -5.45 27.08
N ALA A 212 23.79 -5.11 28.12
CA ALA A 212 23.46 -5.49 29.51
C ALA A 212 22.12 -4.92 30.02
N LYS A 213 21.53 -3.94 29.32
CA LYS A 213 20.23 -3.34 29.62
C LYS A 213 19.10 -3.92 28.77
N GLY A 214 19.40 -4.88 27.89
CA GLY A 214 18.42 -5.49 26.98
C GLY A 214 18.14 -4.68 25.71
N HIS A 215 18.93 -3.64 25.40
CA HIS A 215 18.78 -2.88 24.15
C HIS A 215 19.56 -3.51 23.01
N ALA A 216 19.04 -3.43 21.79
CA ALA A 216 19.77 -3.86 20.61
C ALA A 216 21.07 -3.08 20.44
N ILE A 217 22.18 -3.80 20.30
CA ILE A 217 23.50 -3.25 19.99
C ILE A 217 23.52 -2.95 18.49
N LYS A 218 23.79 -1.69 18.11
CA LYS A 218 23.82 -1.27 16.70
C LYS A 218 24.86 -2.04 15.89
N ASP A 219 24.49 -2.36 14.66
CA ASP A 219 25.34 -3.03 13.68
C ASP A 219 25.17 -2.29 12.34
N PRO A 220 26.08 -1.37 11.99
CA PRO A 220 25.90 -0.51 10.82
C PRO A 220 25.71 -1.26 9.50
N VAL A 221 26.33 -2.44 9.35
CA VAL A 221 26.20 -3.25 8.13
C VAL A 221 24.81 -3.87 8.06
N LYS A 222 24.33 -4.42 9.18
CA LYS A 222 22.98 -4.97 9.28
C LYS A 222 21.92 -3.88 9.13
N ASP A 223 22.13 -2.73 9.76
CA ASP A 223 21.26 -1.56 9.73
C ASP A 223 21.04 -1.08 8.28
N ALA A 224 22.13 -0.86 7.53
CA ALA A 224 22.06 -0.41 6.14
C ALA A 224 21.37 -1.44 5.21
N ARG A 225 21.63 -2.74 5.44
CA ARG A 225 20.97 -3.81 4.66
C ARG A 225 19.46 -3.85 4.93
N PHE A 226 19.05 -3.72 6.18
CA PHE A 226 17.63 -3.75 6.56
C PHE A 226 16.88 -2.48 6.18
N GLU A 227 17.55 -1.33 6.21
CA GLU A 227 17.02 -0.07 5.67
C GLU A 227 16.77 -0.19 4.16
N ARG A 228 17.75 -0.68 3.39
CA ARG A 228 17.55 -0.94 1.95
C ARG A 228 16.38 -1.90 1.71
N LEU A 229 16.30 -2.99 2.48
CA LEU A 229 15.21 -3.95 2.36
C LEU A 229 13.84 -3.31 2.64
N HIS A 230 13.78 -2.37 3.58
CA HIS A 230 12.57 -1.60 3.88
C HIS A 230 12.17 -0.69 2.71
N TYR A 231 13.08 0.05 2.08
CA TYR A 231 12.76 0.85 0.90
C TYR A 231 12.30 -0.01 -0.29
N GLU A 232 12.94 -1.15 -0.51
CA GLU A 232 12.56 -2.12 -1.56
C GLU A 232 11.14 -2.69 -1.35
N THR A 233 10.54 -2.56 -0.15
CA THR A 233 9.15 -3.00 0.07
C THR A 233 8.11 -2.23 -0.73
N LEU A 234 8.42 -1.01 -1.19
CA LEU A 234 7.53 -0.25 -2.07
C LEU A 234 7.34 -0.98 -3.41
N ALA A 235 8.45 -1.31 -4.08
CA ALA A 235 8.43 -2.07 -5.33
C ALA A 235 7.93 -3.49 -5.10
N ALA A 236 8.30 -4.12 -3.98
CA ALA A 236 7.81 -5.45 -3.64
C ALA A 236 6.29 -5.49 -3.49
N LEU A 237 5.68 -4.52 -2.81
CA LEU A 237 4.23 -4.44 -2.66
C LEU A 237 3.54 -4.24 -4.01
N GLN A 238 4.05 -3.33 -4.85
CA GLN A 238 3.48 -3.09 -6.18
C GLN A 238 3.53 -4.36 -7.04
N VAL A 239 4.69 -5.00 -7.13
CA VAL A 239 4.84 -6.27 -7.87
C VAL A 239 3.94 -7.36 -7.29
N PHE A 240 3.86 -7.46 -5.96
CA PHE A 240 3.02 -8.44 -5.31
C PHE A 240 1.55 -8.26 -5.70
N LEU A 241 1.01 -7.04 -5.63
CA LEU A 241 -0.38 -6.77 -5.98
C LEU A 241 -0.66 -7.02 -7.47
N SER A 242 0.27 -6.63 -8.35
CA SER A 242 0.11 -6.79 -9.80
C SER A 242 0.19 -8.25 -10.28
N HIS A 243 1.04 -9.07 -9.67
CA HIS A 243 1.37 -10.41 -10.20
C HIS A 243 0.88 -11.59 -9.35
N SER A 244 0.50 -11.36 -8.08
CA SER A 244 0.03 -12.46 -7.23
C SER A 244 -1.32 -13.03 -7.68
N ALA A 245 -1.57 -14.27 -7.26
CA ALA A 245 -2.87 -14.92 -7.39
C ALA A 245 -3.34 -15.43 -6.03
N ALA A 246 -4.65 -15.46 -5.81
CA ALA A 246 -5.21 -16.07 -4.61
C ALA A 246 -4.96 -17.59 -4.58
N VAL A 247 -4.71 -18.13 -3.39
CA VAL A 247 -4.71 -19.58 -3.18
C VAL A 247 -6.08 -20.13 -3.56
N LYS A 248 -6.14 -21.09 -4.48
CA LYS A 248 -7.38 -21.85 -4.70
C LYS A 248 -7.69 -22.59 -3.40
N SER A 249 -8.82 -22.29 -2.77
CA SER A 249 -9.32 -23.12 -1.68
C SER A 249 -9.43 -24.56 -2.18
N LYS A 250 -8.75 -25.51 -1.53
CA LYS A 250 -9.04 -26.92 -1.74
C LYS A 250 -10.46 -27.13 -1.24
N ARG A 251 -11.39 -27.39 -2.17
CA ARG A 251 -12.71 -27.91 -1.83
C ARG A 251 -12.57 -29.31 -1.28
#